data_AF-A0A3C1XB38-F1
#
_entry.id   AF-A0A3C1XB38-F1
#
_cell.length_a   1.000
_cell.length_b   1.000
_cell.length_c   1.000
_cell.angle_alpha   90.00
_cell.angle_beta   90.00
_cell.angle_gamma   90.00
#
_symmetry.space_group_name_H-M   'P 1'
#
loop_
_entity.id
_entity.type
_entity.pdbx_description
1 polymer ?
#
loop_
_entity_poly.entity_id
_entity_poly.type
_entity_poly.pdbx_seq_one_letter_code
_entity_poly.pdbx_strand_id
1 'polypeptide(L)'
;NKTVEGSVGGIFSAVVVTIIMFIFYKNELPQIGFVKLILFTIVFSIVGQIGDLVESSIKRHYGVKDSGKLLPGHGGVLDRFDNLIFVFPVMHLLGLF
;
A
#
# COMPACT_ATOMS: atom_id res chain seq x y z
N ASN A 1 -10.69 -8.99 10.89
CA ASN A 1 -11.13 -7.66 11.32
C ASN A 1 -10.04 -6.66 11.02
N LYS A 2 -10.34 -5.57 10.31
CA LYS A 2 -9.43 -4.44 10.16
C LYS A 2 -9.83 -3.37 11.18
N THR A 3 -8.89 -2.85 11.95
CA THR A 3 -9.15 -1.84 12.98
C THR A 3 -8.67 -0.48 12.50
N VAL A 4 -9.33 0.57 12.99
CA VAL A 4 -8.91 1.95 12.73
C VAL A 4 -7.53 2.20 13.34
N GLU A 5 -7.30 1.71 14.56
CA GLU A 5 -6.01 1.79 15.25
C GLU A 5 -4.88 1.14 14.44
N GLY A 6 -5.12 -0.04 13.87
CA GLY A 6 -4.14 -0.71 13.01
C GLY A 6 -3.87 0.06 11.71
N SER A 7 -4.90 0.70 11.14
CA SER A 7 -4.77 1.52 9.93
C SER A 7 -3.94 2.77 10.18
N VAL A 8 -4.20 3.46 11.30
CA VAL A 8 -3.43 4.64 11.73
C VAL A 8 -2.00 4.25 12.09
N GLY A 9 -1.80 3.15 12.82
CA GLY A 9 -0.48 2.62 13.15
C GLY A 9 0.33 2.24 11.91
N GLY A 10 -0.32 1.68 10.88
CA GLY A 10 0.29 1.37 9.59
C GLY A 10 0.74 2.61 8.81
N ILE A 11 -0.07 3.68 8.80
CA ILE A 11 0.33 4.94 8.17
C ILE A 11 1.51 5.57 8.94
N PHE A 12 1.44 5.56 10.27
CA PHE A 12 2.50 6.10 11.11
C PHE A 12 3.83 5.38 10.89
N SER A 13 3.82 4.04 10.87
CA SER A 13 5.04 3.26 10.61
C SER A 13 5.57 3.49 9.18
N ALA A 14 4.70 3.61 8.17
CA ALA A 14 5.11 3.95 6.81
C ALA A 14 5.82 5.32 6.73
N VAL A 15 5.31 6.33 7.44
CA VAL A 15 5.95 7.65 7.54
C VAL A 15 7.31 7.56 8.22
N VAL A 16 7.42 6.84 9.34
CA VAL A 16 8.69 6.64 10.05
C VAL A 16 9.72 5.96 9.13
N VAL A 17 9.33 4.88 8.45
CA VAL A 17 10.22 4.18 7.49
C VAL A 17 10.62 5.09 6.34
N THR A 18 9.71 5.91 5.82
CA THR A 18 10.02 6.89 4.77
C THR A 18 11.07 7.90 5.23
N ILE A 19 10.95 8.42 6.46
CA ILE A 19 11.92 9.37 7.02
C ILE A 19 13.30 8.70 7.16
N ILE A 20 13.33 7.47 7.68
CA ILE A 20 14.57 6.69 7.82
C ILE A 20 15.23 6.52 6.44
N MET A 21 14.47 6.04 5.44
CA MET A 21 14.97 5.85 4.08
C MET A 21 15.44 7.17 3.45
N PHE A 22 14.74 8.27 3.68
CA PHE A 22 15.15 9.58 3.21
C PHE A 22 16.52 9.99 3.77
N ILE A 23 16.79 9.75 5.06
CA ILE A 23 18.09 10.09 5.68
C ILE A 23 19.25 9.33 5.01
N PHE A 24 19.06 8.04 4.73
CA PHE A 24 20.11 7.21 4.13
C PHE A 24 20.28 7.43 2.62
N TYR A 25 19.20 7.69 1.89
CA TYR A 25 19.18 7.67 0.42
C TYR A 25 18.89 9.04 -0.22
N LYS A 26 18.83 10.15 0.54
CA LYS A 26 18.55 11.50 0.00
C LYS A 26 19.39 11.92 -1.21
N ASN A 27 20.62 11.41 -1.34
CA ASN A 27 21.52 11.78 -2.41
C ASN A 27 21.25 11.02 -3.72
N GLU A 28 20.57 9.87 -3.64
CA GLU A 28 20.22 9.02 -4.79
C GLU A 28 18.73 9.13 -5.17
N LEU A 29 17.92 9.72 -4.28
CA LEU A 29 16.53 9.99 -4.57
C LEU A 29 16.39 11.06 -5.66
N PRO A 30 15.38 10.96 -6.53
CA PRO A 30 14.99 12.08 -7.38
C PRO A 30 14.76 13.32 -6.51
N GLN A 31 14.88 14.54 -7.07
CA GLN A 31 14.63 15.80 -6.35
C GLN A 31 13.16 16.03 -5.99
N ILE A 32 12.50 15.01 -5.45
CA ILE A 32 11.20 15.09 -4.80
C ILE A 32 11.45 15.75 -3.44
N GLY A 33 10.91 16.95 -3.26
CA GLY A 33 11.01 17.66 -2.00
C GLY A 33 10.45 16.81 -0.84
N PHE A 34 11.09 16.90 0.33
CA PHE A 34 10.74 16.11 1.52
C PHE A 34 9.23 16.14 1.86
N VAL A 35 8.60 17.31 1.76
CA VAL A 35 7.16 17.47 2.02
C VAL A 35 6.31 16.67 1.03
N LYS A 36 6.68 16.64 -0.25
CA LYS A 36 5.97 15.84 -1.27
C LYS A 36 6.13 14.36 -1.00
N LEU A 37 7.32 13.92 -0.58
CA LEU A 37 7.57 12.52 -0.25
C LEU A 37 6.65 12.04 0.89
N ILE A 38 6.55 12.81 1.98
CA ILE A 38 5.66 12.48 3.10
C ILE A 38 4.19 12.46 2.67
N LEU A 39 3.77 13.42 1.86
CA LEU A 39 2.41 13.48 1.34
C LEU A 39 2.09 12.23 0.50
N PHE A 40 2.99 11.84 -0.40
CA PHE A 40 2.86 10.63 -1.20
C PHE A 40 2.79 9.37 -0.35
N THR A 41 3.64 9.22 0.67
CA THR A 41 3.59 8.09 1.61
C THR A 41 2.22 7.96 2.27
N ILE A 42 1.65 9.08 2.75
CA ILE A 42 0.33 9.06 3.39
C ILE A 42 -0.75 8.65 2.37
N VAL A 43 -0.73 9.25 1.19
CA VAL A 43 -1.71 8.94 0.12
C VAL A 43 -1.62 7.47 -0.28
N PHE A 44 -0.43 6.94 -0.55
CA PHE A 44 -0.26 5.54 -0.96
C PHE A 44 -0.63 4.56 0.15
N SER A 45 -0.36 4.91 1.41
CA SER A 45 -0.78 4.08 2.56
C SER A 45 -2.31 3.96 2.63
N ILE A 46 -3.03 5.08 2.44
CA ILE A 46 -4.50 5.08 2.44
C ILE A 46 -5.05 4.31 1.23
N VAL A 47 -4.49 4.55 0.04
CA VAL A 47 -4.93 3.88 -1.19
C VAL A 47 -4.66 2.37 -1.13
N GLY A 48 -3.51 1.95 -0.59
CA GLY A 48 -3.21 0.54 -0.40
C GLY A 48 -4.20 -0.14 0.56
N GLN A 49 -4.54 0.52 1.68
CA GLN A 49 -5.55 0.02 2.60
C GLN A 49 -6.93 -0.12 1.95
N ILE A 50 -7.30 0.82 1.06
CA ILE A 50 -8.54 0.75 0.27
C ILE A 50 -8.49 -0.47 -0.67
N GLY A 51 -7.38 -0.71 -1.37
CA GLY A 51 -7.22 -1.85 -2.27
C GLY A 51 -7.48 -3.18 -1.57
N ASP A 52 -6.83 -3.40 -0.42
CA ASP A 52 -7.07 -4.61 0.37
C ASP A 52 -8.54 -4.73 0.87
N LEU A 53 -9.20 -3.59 1.17
CA LEU A 53 -10.61 -3.59 1.62
C LEU A 53 -11.55 -3.99 0.49
N VAL A 54 -11.30 -3.47 -0.71
CA VAL A 54 -12.04 -3.85 -1.92
C VAL A 54 -11.88 -5.33 -2.18
N GLU A 55 -10.65 -5.84 -2.14
CA GLU A 55 -10.35 -7.27 -2.31
C GLU A 55 -11.07 -8.14 -1.26
N SER A 56 -10.98 -7.74 0.02
CA SER A 56 -11.67 -8.43 1.10
C SER A 56 -13.19 -8.45 0.90
N SER A 57 -13.77 -7.39 0.32
CA SER A 57 -15.20 -7.30 0.00
C SER A 57 -15.57 -8.23 -1.15
N ILE A 58 -14.76 -8.26 -2.22
CA ILE A 58 -14.95 -9.15 -3.36
C ILE A 58 -14.92 -10.60 -2.90
N LYS A 59 -13.95 -11.00 -2.09
CA LYS A 59 -13.86 -12.35 -1.55
C LYS A 59 -15.09 -12.78 -0.77
N ARG A 60 -15.63 -11.87 0.06
CA ARG A 60 -16.88 -12.10 0.82
C ARG A 60 -18.09 -12.25 -0.10
N HIS A 61 -18.16 -11.47 -1.18
CA HIS A 61 -19.24 -11.57 -2.16
C HIS A 61 -19.26 -12.96 -2.82
N TYR A 62 -18.09 -13.53 -3.11
CA TYR A 62 -17.96 -14.87 -3.68
C TYR A 62 -17.90 -16.01 -2.64
N GLY A 63 -18.04 -15.71 -1.35
CA GLY A 63 -18.00 -16.71 -0.28
C GLY A 63 -16.64 -17.41 -0.12
N VAL A 64 -15.57 -16.84 -0.67
CA VAL A 64 -14.21 -17.40 -0.61
C VAL A 64 -13.36 -16.60 0.39
N LYS A 65 -12.34 -17.24 0.95
CA LYS A 65 -11.40 -16.59 1.88
C LYS A 65 -10.08 -16.17 1.22
N ASP A 66 -9.60 -16.98 0.28
CA ASP A 66 -8.39 -16.74 -0.49
C ASP A 66 -8.78 -16.63 -1.96
N SER A 67 -8.15 -15.72 -2.69
CA SER A 67 -8.42 -15.51 -4.12
C SER A 67 -7.94 -16.67 -5.00
N GLY A 68 -7.12 -17.58 -4.46
CA GLY A 68 -6.66 -18.78 -5.14
C GLY A 68 -5.74 -19.64 -4.27
N LYS A 69 -5.13 -20.66 -4.89
CA LYS A 69 -4.17 -21.59 -4.24
C LYS A 69 -2.84 -21.68 -4.97
N LEU A 70 -2.51 -20.68 -5.78
CA LEU A 70 -1.33 -20.73 -6.65
C LEU A 70 -0.03 -20.80 -5.85
N LEU A 71 0.04 -20.11 -4.71
CA LEU A 71 1.19 -20.13 -3.83
C LEU A 71 0.92 -21.10 -2.66
N PRO A 72 1.62 -22.25 -2.58
CA PRO A 72 1.40 -23.22 -1.51
C PRO A 72 1.65 -22.56 -0.15
N GLY A 73 0.62 -22.56 0.70
CA GLY A 73 0.65 -21.95 2.04
C GLY A 73 0.48 -20.42 2.09
N HIS A 74 0.38 -19.72 0.96
CA HIS A 74 0.38 -18.25 0.91
C HIS A 74 -0.88 -17.62 0.30
N GLY A 75 -1.81 -18.44 -0.22
CA GLY A 75 -3.08 -17.99 -0.81
C GLY A 75 -3.00 -17.74 -2.31
N GLY A 76 -3.81 -16.81 -2.80
CA GLY A 76 -3.83 -16.39 -4.19
C GLY A 76 -2.79 -15.31 -4.50
N VAL A 77 -2.48 -15.16 -5.79
CA VAL A 77 -1.64 -14.05 -6.26
C VAL A 77 -2.33 -12.71 -5.99
N LEU A 78 -3.66 -12.64 -6.17
CA LEU A 78 -4.41 -11.41 -5.98
C LEU A 78 -4.36 -10.92 -4.51
N ASP A 79 -4.28 -11.83 -3.53
CA ASP A 79 -4.09 -11.49 -2.10
C ASP A 79 -2.74 -10.80 -1.81
N ARG A 80 -1.82 -10.75 -2.79
CA ARG A 80 -0.48 -10.15 -2.66
C ARG A 80 -0.32 -8.84 -3.43
N PHE A 81 -1.21 -8.60 -4.39
CA PHE A 81 -1.16 -7.43 -5.27
C PHE A 81 -2.37 -6.52 -5.10
N ASP A 82 -3.28 -6.82 -4.18
CA ASP A 82 -4.51 -6.07 -3.92
C ASP A 82 -4.26 -4.59 -3.59
N ASN A 83 -3.27 -4.29 -2.75
CA ASN A 83 -2.85 -2.90 -2.56
C ASN A 83 -2.13 -2.30 -3.79
N LEU A 84 -1.22 -3.04 -4.44
CA LEU A 84 -0.40 -2.54 -5.54
C LEU A 84 -1.23 -2.15 -6.76
N ILE A 85 -2.28 -2.92 -7.06
CA ILE A 85 -3.22 -2.66 -8.15
C ILE A 85 -3.89 -1.28 -7.99
N PHE A 86 -4.12 -0.83 -6.75
CA PHE A 86 -4.68 0.49 -6.48
C PHE A 86 -3.61 1.59 -6.38
N VAL A 87 -2.45 1.27 -5.80
CA VAL A 87 -1.36 2.24 -5.62
C VAL A 87 -0.76 2.65 -6.97
N PHE A 88 -0.52 1.72 -7.90
CA PHE A 88 0.16 2.04 -9.17
C PHE A 88 -0.58 3.07 -10.04
N PRO A 89 -1.90 2.97 -10.29
CA PRO A 89 -2.64 4.01 -11.01
C PRO A 89 -2.54 5.37 -10.32
N VAL A 90 -2.60 5.41 -8.99
CA VAL A 90 -2.48 6.67 -8.24
C VAL A 90 -1.07 7.26 -8.35
N MET A 91 -0.03 6.42 -8.33
CA MET A 91 1.34 6.89 -8.57
C MET A 91 1.50 7.52 -9.96
N HIS A 92 0.92 6.90 -10.99
CA HIS A 92 0.95 7.42 -12.36
C HIS A 92 0.20 8.76 -12.47
N LEU A 93 -1.00 8.86 -11.88
CA LEU A 93 -1.77 10.11 -11.84
C LEU A 93 -1.05 11.25 -11.11
N LEU A 94 -0.20 10.92 -10.12
CA LEU A 94 0.64 11.88 -9.41
C LEU A 94 1.96 12.21 -10.14
N GLY A 95 2.19 11.62 -11.32
CA GLY A 95 3.33 11.92 -12.19
C GLY A 95 4.66 11.33 -11.70
N LEU A 96 4.64 10.22 -10.96
CA LEU A 96 5.88 9.53 -10.54
C LEU A 96 6.51 8.72 -11.69
N PHE A 97 5.73 8.32 -12.68
CA PHE A 97 6.16 7.64 -13.91
C PHE A 97 5.23 8.00 -15.06
#